data_AF-A0A2E6HMS5-F1
#
_entry.id   AF-A0A2E6HMS5-F1
#
_cell.length_a   1.000
_cell.length_b   1.000
_cell.length_c   1.000
_cell.angle_alpha   90.00
_cell.angle_beta   90.00
_cell.angle_gamma   90.00
#
_symmetry.space_group_name_H-M   'P 1'
#
loop_
_entity.id
_entity.type
_entity.pdbx_description
1 polymer ?
#
loop_
_entity_poly.entity_id
_entity_poly.type
_entity_poly.pdbx_seq_one_letter_code
_entity_poly.pdbx_strand_id
1 'polypeptide(L)'
;MAFRNLFKRYIPHKESIASNSIIRLFDEYLHDPNIWHIHRRSSAGGAAIGVFCAFIPIPIQTLSAAALAILFRINLPIAILFSFLANPITVPFIFFYSYKLGSILFGLEENQITNIIPENTTIIEWFNTIFLNIWEPLLIGCLILGLISSFITYFLIRLIWRIGAVVKWGNRHKLK
;
A
#
# COMPACT_ATOMS: atom_id res chain seq x y z
N MET A 1 -6.02 -21.70 4.39
CA MET A 1 -5.01 -22.14 3.37
C MET A 1 -5.08 -21.32 2.10
N ALA A 2 -6.24 -20.77 1.71
CA ALA A 2 -6.40 -19.91 0.54
C ALA A 2 -5.44 -18.70 0.52
N PHE A 3 -5.33 -17.95 1.61
CA PHE A 3 -4.45 -16.76 1.67
C PHE A 3 -2.96 -17.08 1.53
N ARG A 4 -2.47 -18.13 2.20
CA ARG A 4 -1.06 -18.58 2.11
C ARG A 4 -0.71 -19.08 0.70
N ASN A 5 -1.66 -19.71 0.00
CA ASN A 5 -1.44 -20.25 -1.34
C ASN A 5 -1.58 -19.19 -2.44
N LEU A 6 -2.46 -18.19 -2.27
CA LEU A 6 -2.59 -17.04 -3.17
C LEU A 6 -1.31 -16.20 -3.19
N PHE A 7 -0.74 -15.88 -2.02
CA PHE A 7 0.44 -15.04 -1.95
C PHE A 7 1.77 -15.78 -2.16
N LYS A 8 1.84 -17.12 -1.97
CA LYS A 8 3.08 -17.87 -2.24
C LYS A 8 3.62 -17.70 -3.66
N ARG A 9 2.76 -17.39 -4.63
CA ARG A 9 3.13 -17.17 -6.04
C ARG A 9 3.59 -15.73 -6.34
N TYR A 10 3.20 -14.77 -5.52
CA TYR A 10 3.50 -13.34 -5.69
C TYR A 10 4.44 -12.78 -4.62
N ILE A 11 4.76 -13.54 -3.58
CA ILE A 11 5.80 -13.18 -2.61
C ILE A 11 7.12 -13.19 -3.38
N PRO A 12 7.79 -12.02 -3.51
CA PRO A 12 9.07 -11.97 -4.17
C PRO A 12 10.05 -12.89 -3.42
N HIS A 13 10.82 -13.67 -4.16
CA HIS A 13 11.73 -14.65 -3.57
C HIS A 13 12.82 -13.93 -2.76
N LYS A 14 13.24 -14.51 -1.63
CA LYS A 14 14.21 -13.92 -0.68
C LYS A 14 15.46 -13.35 -1.40
N GLU A 15 15.89 -14.06 -2.44
CA GLU A 15 17.05 -13.73 -3.28
C GLU A 15 16.83 -12.51 -4.20
N SER A 16 15.61 -12.27 -4.68
CA SER A 16 15.28 -11.10 -5.52
C SER A 16 14.99 -9.83 -4.70
N ILE A 17 14.71 -10.00 -3.40
CA ILE A 17 14.54 -8.90 -2.45
C ILE A 17 15.92 -8.43 -1.97
N ALA A 18 16.84 -9.36 -1.70
CA ALA A 18 18.21 -9.06 -1.25
C ALA A 18 19.08 -8.34 -2.31
N SER A 19 18.73 -8.42 -3.59
CA SER A 19 19.48 -7.76 -4.67
C SER A 19 19.18 -6.26 -4.81
N ASN A 20 18.11 -5.75 -4.18
CA ASN A 20 17.80 -4.33 -4.17
C ASN A 20 18.63 -3.61 -3.08
N SER A 21 19.45 -2.62 -3.48
CA SER A 21 20.28 -1.82 -2.54
C SER A 21 19.50 -1.26 -1.35
N ILE A 22 18.24 -0.90 -1.56
CA ILE A 22 17.35 -0.34 -0.54
C ILE A 22 17.04 -1.37 0.57
N ILE A 23 16.98 -2.65 0.23
CA ILE A 23 16.60 -3.71 1.18
C ILE A 23 17.83 -4.27 1.89
N ARG A 24 19.01 -4.21 1.26
CA ARG A 24 20.30 -4.45 1.93
C ARG A 24 20.56 -3.48 3.08
N LEU A 25 19.97 -2.27 3.05
CA LEU A 25 20.05 -1.32 4.16
C LEU A 25 19.44 -1.86 5.46
N PHE A 26 18.58 -2.88 5.37
CA PHE A 26 17.87 -3.47 6.49
C PHE A 26 18.30 -4.92 6.80
N ASP A 27 19.45 -5.35 6.27
CA ASP A 27 19.91 -6.76 6.34
C ASP A 27 19.95 -7.31 7.77
N GLU A 28 20.40 -6.48 8.72
CA GLU A 28 20.46 -6.82 10.15
C GLU A 28 19.09 -7.15 10.76
N TYR A 29 18.01 -6.54 10.25
CA TYR A 29 16.64 -6.79 10.71
C TYR A 29 15.98 -7.95 9.98
N LEU A 30 16.50 -8.39 8.81
CA LEU A 30 15.96 -9.52 8.04
C LEU A 30 16.12 -10.87 8.75
N HIS A 31 16.84 -10.92 9.87
CA HIS A 31 16.99 -12.12 10.71
C HIS A 31 15.79 -12.42 11.61
N ASP A 32 14.87 -11.47 11.86
CA ASP A 32 13.68 -11.72 12.69
C ASP A 32 12.69 -12.65 11.94
N PRO A 33 12.38 -13.84 12.48
CA PRO A 33 11.47 -14.78 11.83
C PRO A 33 10.05 -14.22 11.66
N ASN A 34 9.60 -13.28 12.50
CA ASN A 34 8.26 -12.68 12.41
C ASN A 34 8.05 -11.85 11.14
N ILE A 35 9.14 -11.35 10.55
CA ILE A 35 9.13 -10.51 9.36
C ILE A 35 8.85 -11.34 8.09
N TRP A 36 9.24 -12.62 8.10
CA TRP A 36 9.04 -13.53 6.97
C TRP A 36 7.83 -14.44 7.14
N HIS A 37 7.46 -14.77 8.39
CA HIS A 37 6.35 -15.69 8.64
C HIS A 37 4.98 -15.06 8.40
N ILE A 38 4.13 -15.82 7.72
CA ILE A 38 2.77 -15.44 7.37
C ILE A 38 1.84 -15.86 8.52
N HIS A 39 1.51 -14.93 9.42
CA HIS A 39 0.48 -15.09 10.44
C HIS A 39 -0.63 -14.05 10.30
N ARG A 40 -1.86 -14.37 10.72
CA ARG A 40 -3.07 -13.54 10.53
C ARG A 40 -2.87 -12.06 10.88
N ARG A 41 -2.15 -11.78 11.97
CA ARG A 41 -1.91 -10.42 12.47
C ARG A 41 -0.81 -9.71 11.67
N SER A 42 0.30 -10.40 11.37
CA SER A 42 1.38 -9.85 10.54
C SER A 42 0.93 -9.54 9.15
N SER A 43 0.18 -10.45 8.51
CA SER A 43 -0.24 -10.27 7.13
C SER A 43 -1.22 -9.11 7.00
N ALA A 44 -2.14 -8.97 7.96
CA ALA A 44 -3.05 -7.83 8.00
C ALA A 44 -2.30 -6.52 8.24
N GLY A 45 -1.35 -6.50 9.18
CA GLY A 45 -0.49 -5.34 9.43
C GLY A 45 0.33 -4.98 8.20
N GLY A 46 1.00 -5.96 7.58
CA GLY A 46 1.86 -5.78 6.42
C GLY A 46 1.09 -5.16 5.27
N ALA A 47 -0.09 -5.71 4.95
CA ALA A 47 -0.93 -5.17 3.90
C ALA A 47 -1.41 -3.74 4.21
N ALA A 48 -1.79 -3.47 5.46
CA ALA A 48 -2.22 -2.14 5.88
C ALA A 48 -1.10 -1.10 5.74
N ILE A 49 0.12 -1.42 6.17
CA ILE A 49 1.28 -0.52 6.03
C ILE A 49 1.66 -0.35 4.57
N GLY A 50 1.67 -1.43 3.77
CA GLY A 50 1.95 -1.35 2.34
C GLY A 50 0.97 -0.44 1.61
N VAL A 51 -0.35 -0.60 1.87
CA VAL A 51 -1.38 0.27 1.29
C VAL A 51 -1.23 1.70 1.75
N PHE A 52 -0.97 1.95 3.05
CA PHE A 52 -0.72 3.30 3.54
C PHE A 52 0.44 3.96 2.79
N CYS A 53 1.57 3.26 2.67
CA CYS A 53 2.73 3.77 1.97
C CYS A 53 2.49 3.97 0.47
N ALA A 54 1.60 3.21 -0.17
CA ALA A 54 1.24 3.42 -1.57
C ALA A 54 0.60 4.80 -1.83
N PHE A 55 0.08 5.48 -0.80
CA PHE A 55 -0.43 6.85 -0.92
C PHE A 55 0.66 7.93 -0.78
N ILE A 56 1.91 7.58 -0.42
CA ILE A 56 3.02 8.54 -0.34
C ILE A 56 3.38 8.97 -1.77
N PRO A 57 3.21 10.25 -2.15
CA PRO A 57 3.39 10.71 -3.53
C PRO A 57 4.87 10.96 -3.89
N ILE A 58 5.77 10.08 -3.44
CA ILE A 58 7.21 10.15 -3.63
C ILE A 58 7.74 8.72 -3.82
N PRO A 59 8.73 8.48 -4.71
CA PRO A 59 9.30 7.15 -4.98
C PRO A 59 9.97 6.45 -3.78
N ILE A 60 9.92 7.04 -2.58
CA ILE A 60 10.36 6.44 -1.31
C ILE A 60 9.31 5.53 -0.66
N GLN A 61 8.13 5.34 -1.28
CA GLN A 61 7.02 4.56 -0.71
C GLN A 61 7.43 3.15 -0.29
N THR A 62 8.21 2.44 -1.10
CA THR A 62 8.64 1.06 -0.81
C THR A 62 9.65 1.01 0.32
N LEU A 63 10.57 1.98 0.37
CA LEU A 63 11.51 2.14 1.48
C LEU A 63 10.76 2.43 2.79
N SER A 64 9.77 3.32 2.73
CA SER A 64 8.91 3.65 3.87
C SER A 64 8.11 2.43 4.35
N ALA A 65 7.55 1.65 3.42
CA ALA A 65 6.85 0.41 3.73
C ALA A 65 7.78 -0.61 4.40
N ALA A 66 9.02 -0.76 3.90
CA ALA A 66 10.00 -1.65 4.49
C ALA A 66 10.40 -1.22 5.91
N ALA A 67 10.73 0.06 6.09
CA ALA A 67 11.11 0.62 7.38
C ALA A 67 9.99 0.47 8.42
N LEU A 68 8.75 0.82 8.05
CA LEU A 68 7.60 0.66 8.93
C LEU A 68 7.29 -0.82 9.21
N ALA A 69 7.47 -1.72 8.23
CA ALA A 69 7.26 -3.14 8.45
C ALA A 69 8.23 -3.72 9.48
N ILE A 70 9.49 -3.28 9.44
CA ILE A 70 10.52 -3.67 10.42
C ILE A 70 10.21 -3.05 11.79
N LEU A 71 9.90 -1.75 11.84
CA LEU A 71 9.59 -1.05 13.08
C LEU A 71 8.43 -1.70 13.83
N PHE A 72 7.36 -2.07 13.12
CA PHE A 72 6.19 -2.73 13.70
C PHE A 72 6.31 -4.26 13.78
N ARG A 73 7.44 -4.84 13.35
CA ARG A 73 7.70 -6.29 13.31
C ARG A 73 6.57 -7.08 12.64
N ILE A 74 6.13 -6.59 11.49
CA ILE A 74 5.09 -7.20 10.66
C ILE A 74 5.69 -7.80 9.39
N ASN A 75 4.86 -8.46 8.58
CA ASN A 75 5.34 -9.18 7.40
C ASN A 75 5.85 -8.22 6.31
N LEU A 76 7.17 -8.16 6.14
CA LEU A 76 7.86 -7.27 5.20
C LEU A 76 7.53 -7.58 3.73
N PRO A 77 7.57 -8.85 3.26
CA PRO A 77 7.20 -9.16 1.88
C PRO A 77 5.80 -8.68 1.52
N ILE A 78 4.83 -8.82 2.43
CA ILE A 78 3.46 -8.34 2.22
C ILE A 78 3.44 -6.81 2.20
N ALA A 79 4.15 -6.12 3.10
CA ALA A 79 4.20 -4.66 3.09
C ALA A 79 4.77 -4.10 1.78
N ILE A 80 5.88 -4.66 1.29
CA ILE A 80 6.48 -4.27 0.00
C ILE A 80 5.52 -4.57 -1.16
N LEU A 81 4.89 -5.75 -1.16
CA LEU A 81 3.97 -6.11 -2.24
C LEU A 81 2.77 -5.16 -2.32
N PHE A 82 2.21 -4.77 -1.17
CA PHE A 82 1.10 -3.83 -1.12
C PHE A 82 1.55 -2.38 -1.35
N SER A 83 2.82 -2.02 -1.13
CA SER A 83 3.30 -0.67 -1.52
C SER A 83 3.39 -0.49 -3.03
N PHE A 84 3.46 -1.57 -3.82
CA PHE A 84 3.37 -1.53 -5.28
C PHE A 84 1.94 -1.35 -5.82
N LEU A 85 0.94 -1.14 -4.95
CA LEU A 85 -0.42 -0.86 -5.39
C LEU A 85 -0.51 0.45 -6.18
N ALA A 86 0.36 1.42 -5.88
CA ALA A 86 0.54 2.65 -6.65
C ALA A 86 1.48 2.39 -7.84
N ASN A 87 0.88 1.89 -8.93
CA ASN A 87 1.50 1.65 -10.22
C ASN A 87 1.06 2.76 -11.21
N PRO A 88 1.69 2.90 -12.39
CA PRO A 88 1.39 3.99 -13.34
C PRO A 88 -0.10 4.09 -13.73
N ILE A 89 -0.85 3.00 -13.63
CA ILE A 89 -2.28 2.97 -13.94
C ILE A 89 -3.11 3.45 -12.74
N THR A 90 -2.76 3.09 -11.51
CA THR A 90 -3.52 3.44 -10.29
C THR A 90 -3.15 4.80 -9.71
N VAL A 91 -1.91 5.26 -9.89
CA VAL A 91 -1.42 6.55 -9.38
C VAL A 91 -2.30 7.73 -9.81
N PRO A 92 -2.71 7.87 -11.09
CA PRO A 92 -3.62 8.94 -11.51
C PRO A 92 -4.92 8.95 -10.72
N PHE A 93 -5.53 7.78 -10.49
CA PHE A 93 -6.76 7.67 -9.71
C PHE A 93 -6.52 8.04 -8.25
N ILE A 94 -5.48 7.48 -7.62
CA ILE A 94 -5.15 7.76 -6.22
C ILE A 94 -4.94 9.27 -6.02
N PHE A 95 -4.13 9.90 -6.88
CA PHE A 95 -3.82 11.33 -6.75
C PHE A 95 -5.01 12.22 -7.07
N PHE A 96 -5.84 11.85 -8.05
CA PHE A 96 -7.07 12.59 -8.35
C PHE A 96 -8.01 12.62 -7.14
N TYR A 97 -8.30 11.46 -6.53
CA TYR A 97 -9.19 11.39 -5.37
C TYR A 97 -8.57 12.01 -4.12
N SER A 98 -7.27 11.83 -3.90
CA SER A 98 -6.54 12.49 -2.81
C SER A 98 -6.61 14.00 -2.97
N TYR A 99 -6.27 14.53 -4.14
CA TYR A 99 -6.33 15.96 -4.42
C TYR A 99 -7.76 16.50 -4.23
N LYS A 100 -8.76 15.83 -4.82
CA LYS A 100 -10.17 16.25 -4.66
C LYS A 100 -10.59 16.32 -3.20
N LEU A 101 -10.27 15.31 -2.41
CA LEU A 101 -10.59 15.29 -0.98
C LEU A 101 -9.83 16.39 -0.22
N GLY A 102 -8.55 16.59 -0.53
CA GLY A 102 -7.75 17.67 0.01
C GLY A 102 -8.33 19.05 -0.30
N SER A 103 -8.64 19.32 -1.56
CA SER A 103 -9.19 20.60 -2.01
C SER A 103 -10.53 20.92 -1.35
N ILE A 104 -11.39 19.92 -1.15
CA ILE A 104 -12.64 20.06 -0.38
C ILE A 104 -12.33 20.48 1.07
N LEU A 105 -11.33 19.89 1.70
CA LEU A 105 -10.94 20.22 3.08
C LEU A 105 -10.32 21.61 3.22
N PHE A 106 -9.60 22.07 2.20
CA PHE A 106 -9.04 23.42 2.13
C PHE A 106 -10.06 24.48 1.70
N GLY A 107 -11.29 24.09 1.32
CA GLY A 107 -12.31 25.01 0.86
C GLY A 107 -12.01 25.66 -0.49
N LEU A 108 -11.19 25.00 -1.34
CA LEU A 108 -10.87 25.49 -2.67
C LEU A 108 -12.10 25.35 -3.58
N GLU A 109 -12.46 26.41 -4.31
CA GLU A 109 -13.60 26.39 -5.23
C GLU A 109 -13.40 25.39 -6.38
N GLU A 110 -14.47 24.70 -6.76
CA GLU A 110 -14.45 23.61 -7.76
C GLU A 110 -13.92 24.07 -9.14
N ASN A 111 -14.03 25.37 -9.46
CA ASN A 111 -13.49 26.00 -10.66
C ASN A 111 -11.94 26.02 -10.73
N GLN A 112 -11.27 25.90 -9.59
CA GLN A 112 -9.80 25.74 -9.55
C GLN A 112 -9.39 24.29 -9.84
N ILE A 113 -10.28 23.31 -9.64
CA ILE A 113 -10.02 21.88 -9.82
C ILE A 113 -10.13 21.48 -11.30
N THR A 114 -11.07 22.08 -12.04
CA THR A 114 -11.33 21.79 -13.46
C THR A 114 -10.30 22.37 -14.43
N ASN A 115 -9.64 23.48 -14.08
CA ASN A 115 -8.59 24.10 -14.91
C ASN A 115 -7.21 23.42 -14.81
N ILE A 116 -7.09 22.34 -14.03
CA ILE A 116 -5.83 21.64 -13.72
C ILE A 116 -5.59 20.41 -14.61
N ILE A 117 -6.51 20.08 -15.50
CA ILE A 117 -6.33 19.01 -16.49
C ILE A 117 -6.18 19.66 -17.87
N PRO A 118 -4.97 20.07 -18.28
CA PRO A 118 -4.75 20.48 -19.66
C PRO A 118 -4.97 19.27 -20.57
N GLU A 119 -5.75 19.46 -21.63
CA GLU A 119 -6.11 18.39 -22.57
C GLU A 119 -4.90 17.79 -23.31
N ASN A 120 -3.68 18.37 -23.19
CA ASN A 120 -2.51 18.02 -24.01
C ASN A 120 -1.14 18.04 -23.28
N THR A 121 -1.05 17.94 -21.95
CA THR A 121 0.27 17.93 -21.26
C THR A 121 0.77 16.53 -20.90
N THR A 122 2.07 16.29 -21.08
CA THR A 122 2.73 15.04 -20.66
C THR A 122 2.63 14.88 -19.13
N ILE A 123 2.49 13.66 -18.62
CA ILE A 123 2.44 13.34 -17.16
C ILE A 123 3.59 14.00 -16.37
N ILE A 124 4.76 14.16 -17.01
CA ILE A 124 5.96 14.77 -16.42
C ILE A 124 5.85 16.30 -16.34
N GLU A 125 5.27 16.97 -17.34
CA GLU A 125 5.06 18.42 -17.34
C GLU A 125 3.94 18.81 -16.37
N TRP A 126 2.90 17.98 -16.27
CA TRP A 126 1.87 18.08 -15.25
C TRP A 126 2.48 17.98 -13.84
N PHE A 127 3.36 16.99 -13.62
CA PHE A 127 4.01 16.79 -12.33
C PHE A 127 4.93 17.96 -11.94
N ASN A 128 5.66 18.56 -12.87
CA ASN A 128 6.58 19.65 -12.50
C ASN A 128 5.88 21.01 -12.29
N THR A 129 4.81 21.28 -13.04
CA THR A 129 4.20 22.61 -13.07
C THR A 129 3.05 22.75 -12.08
N ILE A 130 2.27 21.68 -11.91
CA ILE A 130 1.04 21.72 -11.12
C ILE A 130 1.33 21.22 -9.71
N PHE A 131 2.14 20.15 -9.53
CA PHE A 131 2.43 19.56 -8.21
C PHE A 131 2.91 20.59 -7.17
N LEU A 132 3.75 21.56 -7.54
CA LEU A 132 4.21 22.61 -6.61
C LEU A 132 3.10 23.55 -6.11
N ASN A 133 1.96 23.64 -6.81
CA ASN A 133 0.82 24.46 -6.40
C ASN A 133 -0.28 23.65 -5.69
N ILE A 134 -0.30 22.32 -5.84
CA ILE A 134 -1.34 21.43 -5.26
C ILE A 134 -0.80 20.37 -4.30
N TRP A 135 0.49 20.41 -3.96
CA TRP A 135 1.09 19.45 -3.03
C TRP A 135 0.44 19.50 -1.64
N GLU A 136 0.00 20.66 -1.15
CA GLU A 136 -0.64 20.80 0.16
C GLU A 136 -1.96 20.01 0.26
N PRO A 137 -3.00 20.29 -0.56
CA PRO A 137 -4.22 19.50 -0.55
C PRO A 137 -3.97 18.04 -0.93
N LEU A 138 -3.06 17.78 -1.88
CA LEU A 138 -2.71 16.40 -2.25
C LEU A 138 -2.16 15.59 -1.06
N LEU A 139 -1.24 16.15 -0.27
CA LEU A 139 -0.64 15.46 0.87
C LEU A 139 -1.68 15.17 1.96
N ILE A 140 -2.56 16.13 2.28
CA ILE A 140 -3.64 15.90 3.25
C ILE A 140 -4.59 14.82 2.75
N GLY A 141 -4.95 14.88 1.47
CA GLY A 141 -5.77 13.87 0.83
C GLY A 141 -5.15 12.48 0.87
N CYS A 142 -3.87 12.37 0.52
CA CYS A 142 -3.11 11.12 0.59
C CYS A 142 -3.02 10.59 2.01
N LEU A 143 -2.81 11.45 3.01
CA LEU A 143 -2.77 11.05 4.42
C LEU A 143 -4.11 10.45 4.86
N ILE A 144 -5.22 11.14 4.57
CA ILE A 144 -6.56 10.72 5.00
C ILE A 144 -6.99 9.46 4.26
N LEU A 145 -6.95 9.46 2.92
CA LEU A 145 -7.33 8.30 2.12
C LEU A 145 -6.39 7.12 2.36
N GLY A 146 -5.10 7.37 2.59
CA GLY A 146 -4.13 6.36 2.97
C GLY A 146 -4.48 5.70 4.30
N LEU A 147 -4.82 6.49 5.33
CA LEU A 147 -5.24 5.96 6.63
C LEU A 147 -6.54 5.15 6.53
N ILE A 148 -7.55 5.67 5.81
CA ILE A 148 -8.82 4.99 5.60
C ILE A 148 -8.60 3.66 4.85
N SER A 149 -7.85 3.70 3.74
CA SER A 149 -7.56 2.52 2.92
C SER A 149 -6.73 1.48 3.68
N SER A 150 -5.78 1.93 4.49
CA SER A 150 -4.96 1.09 5.38
C SER A 150 -5.84 0.38 6.42
N PHE A 151 -6.73 1.12 7.07
CA PHE A 151 -7.68 0.57 8.04
C PHE A 151 -8.59 -0.47 7.37
N ILE A 152 -9.23 -0.13 6.24
CA ILE A 152 -10.09 -1.05 5.49
C ILE A 152 -9.32 -2.32 5.12
N THR A 153 -8.10 -2.18 4.59
CA THR A 153 -7.25 -3.30 4.18
C THR A 153 -6.94 -4.22 5.36
N TYR A 154 -6.64 -3.67 6.53
CA TYR A 154 -6.40 -4.47 7.73
C TYR A 154 -7.57 -5.41 8.06
N PHE A 155 -8.81 -4.88 8.03
CA PHE A 155 -10.01 -5.68 8.30
C PHE A 155 -10.32 -6.66 7.18
N LEU A 156 -10.13 -6.28 5.92
CA LEU A 156 -10.31 -7.17 4.77
C LEU A 156 -9.38 -8.39 4.86
N ILE A 157 -8.09 -8.19 5.14
CA ILE A 157 -7.15 -9.30 5.29
C ILE A 157 -7.57 -10.20 6.47
N ARG A 158 -7.95 -9.63 7.62
CA ARG A 158 -8.46 -10.40 8.76
C ARG A 158 -9.72 -11.21 8.40
N LEU A 159 -10.64 -10.63 7.64
CA LEU A 159 -11.86 -11.29 7.19
C LEU A 159 -11.54 -12.46 6.25
N ILE A 160 -10.63 -12.27 5.29
CA ILE A 160 -10.19 -13.35 4.39
C ILE A 160 -9.58 -14.51 5.19
N TRP A 161 -8.77 -14.21 6.21
CA TRP A 161 -8.24 -15.23 7.11
C TRP A 161 -9.35 -15.97 7.88
N ARG A 162 -10.35 -15.25 8.37
CA ARG A 162 -11.50 -15.83 9.09
C ARG A 162 -12.33 -16.74 8.19
N ILE A 163 -12.72 -16.26 7.01
CA ILE A 163 -13.49 -17.04 6.02
C ILE A 163 -12.70 -18.29 5.63
N GLY A 164 -11.41 -18.17 5.32
CA GLY A 164 -10.56 -19.30 4.97
C GLY A 164 -10.39 -20.33 6.10
N ALA A 165 -10.55 -19.94 7.36
CA ALA A 165 -10.55 -20.85 8.50
C ALA A 165 -11.90 -21.57 8.64
N VAL A 166 -13.01 -20.84 8.53
CA VAL A 166 -14.39 -21.39 8.60
C VAL A 166 -14.63 -22.40 7.48
N VAL A 167 -14.31 -22.06 6.23
CA VAL A 167 -14.45 -22.96 5.06
C VAL A 167 -13.64 -24.24 5.27
N LYS A 168 -12.42 -24.14 5.80
CA LYS A 168 -11.59 -25.32 6.07
C LYS A 168 -12.18 -26.19 7.17
N TRP A 169 -12.82 -25.61 8.18
CA TRP A 169 -13.51 -26.38 9.22
C TRP A 169 -14.74 -27.09 8.63
N GLY A 170 -15.58 -26.39 7.86
CA GLY A 170 -16.73 -26.98 7.19
C GLY A 170 -16.38 -28.16 6.28
N ASN A 171 -15.28 -28.06 5.53
CA ASN A 171 -14.82 -29.15 4.67
C ASN A 171 -14.29 -30.38 5.42
N ARG A 172 -13.86 -30.25 6.68
CA ARG A 172 -13.46 -31.42 7.49
C ARG A 172 -14.65 -32.26 7.94
N HIS A 173 -15.82 -31.65 8.07
CA HIS A 173 -17.06 -32.34 8.45
C HIS A 173 -17.80 -32.97 7.27
N LYS A 174 -17.43 -32.63 6.02
CA LYS A 174 -17.96 -33.28 4.80
C LYS A 174 -17.17 -34.51 4.34
N LEU A 175 -16.03 -34.80 4.97
CA LEU A 175 -15.15 -35.94 4.69
C LEU A 175 -15.32 -37.09 5.71
N LYS A 176 -16.36 -37.02 6.53
CA LYS A 176 -16.88 -38.12 7.35
C LYS A 176 -18.27 -38.47 6.82
#